data_AF-A0A1G2TWM0-F1
#
_entry.id   AF-A0A1G2TWM0-F1
#
_cell.length_a   1.000
_cell.length_b   1.000
_cell.length_c   1.000
_cell.angle_alpha   90.00
_cell.angle_beta   90.00
_cell.angle_gamma   90.00
#
_symmetry.space_group_name_H-M   'P 1'
#
loop_
_entity.id
_entity.type
_entity.pdbx_description
1 polymer ?
#
loop_
_entity_poly.entity_id
_entity_poly.type
_entity_poly.pdbx_seq_one_letter_code
_entity_poly.pdbx_strand_id
1 'polypeptide(L)'
;MDEVKKDEIVEVPAKFSKIVEEVEKMSVLDLNELVKVFEKKFGVSATAVATAGPAAGSGEAKEEKSTLTVELTDAGAQKIAIIKIVKEVLSLGLKDAKDKVDAAPTVLVENMKKEEAEELKKKIEEAGGKVNLK
;
A
#
# COMPACT_ATOMS: atom_id res chain seq x y z
N MET A 1 -7.83 19.55 -30.59
CA MET A 1 -7.24 18.54 -31.47
C MET A 1 -5.82 18.30 -31.00
N ASP A 2 -5.71 17.30 -30.14
CA ASP A 2 -4.66 16.29 -30.07
C ASP A 2 -3.21 16.75 -30.23
N GLU A 3 -2.59 17.03 -29.08
CA GLU A 3 -1.14 17.05 -28.94
C GLU A 3 -0.56 15.65 -29.19
N VAL A 4 0.35 15.65 -30.17
CA VAL A 4 1.32 14.64 -30.55
C VAL A 4 1.89 13.88 -29.35
N LYS A 5 1.56 12.59 -29.22
CA LYS A 5 2.26 11.63 -28.35
C LYS A 5 3.65 11.42 -28.92
N LYS A 6 4.65 11.83 -28.14
CA LYS A 6 6.07 11.67 -28.42
C LYS A 6 6.41 10.19 -28.37
N ASP A 7 6.75 9.60 -29.52
CA ASP A 7 7.38 8.29 -29.64
C ASP A 7 8.71 8.32 -28.89
N GLU A 8 8.70 7.88 -27.63
CA GLU A 8 9.92 7.54 -26.90
C GLU A 8 10.29 6.12 -27.33
N ILE A 9 11.35 5.99 -28.13
CA ILE A 9 11.89 4.69 -28.52
C ILE A 9 12.47 4.06 -27.25
N VAL A 10 11.67 3.24 -26.59
CA VAL A 10 12.09 2.46 -25.43
C VAL A 10 13.09 1.42 -25.93
N GLU A 11 14.38 1.73 -25.80
CA GLU A 11 15.45 0.83 -26.21
C GLU A 11 15.45 -0.37 -25.26
N VAL A 12 14.80 -1.46 -25.68
CA VAL A 12 14.69 -2.69 -24.89
C VAL A 12 16.09 -3.31 -24.77
N PRO A 13 16.68 -3.35 -23.57
CA PRO A 13 17.99 -3.97 -23.36
C PRO A 13 17.93 -5.43 -23.79
N ALA A 14 18.97 -5.97 -24.45
CA ALA A 14 19.01 -7.35 -24.96
C ALA A 14 18.66 -8.44 -23.92
N LYS A 15 18.92 -8.16 -22.63
CA LYS A 15 18.54 -9.01 -21.49
C LYS A 15 17.02 -9.14 -21.27
N PHE A 16 16.23 -8.20 -21.78
CA PHE A 16 14.78 -8.13 -21.63
C PHE A 16 14.03 -8.40 -22.94
N SER A 17 14.71 -8.52 -24.08
CA SER A 17 14.07 -8.74 -25.39
C SER A 17 13.12 -9.94 -25.40
N LYS A 18 13.52 -11.06 -24.78
CA LYS A 18 12.66 -12.26 -24.71
C LYS A 18 11.38 -12.03 -23.91
N ILE A 19 11.46 -11.24 -22.84
CA ILE A 19 10.31 -10.92 -21.98
C ILE A 19 9.37 -9.98 -22.73
N VAL A 20 9.92 -8.98 -23.41
CA VAL A 20 9.12 -8.04 -24.19
C VAL A 20 8.42 -8.74 -25.36
N GLU A 21 9.09 -9.63 -26.09
CA GLU A 21 8.49 -10.40 -27.18
C GLU A 21 7.36 -11.33 -26.70
N GLU A 22 7.45 -11.88 -25.49
CA GLU A 22 6.36 -12.67 -24.89
C GLU A 22 5.19 -11.78 -24.48
N VAL A 23 5.47 -10.63 -23.89
CA VAL A 23 4.49 -9.60 -23.50
C VAL A 23 3.76 -9.03 -24.72
N GLU A 24 4.43 -8.82 -25.85
CA GLU A 24 3.81 -8.33 -27.10
C GLU A 24 2.82 -9.31 -27.71
N LYS A 25 2.96 -10.61 -27.41
CA LYS A 25 2.04 -11.65 -27.88
C LYS A 25 0.84 -11.84 -26.95
N MET A 26 0.88 -11.26 -25.74
CA MET A 26 -0.20 -11.33 -24.78
C MET A 26 -1.33 -10.35 -25.12
N SER A 27 -2.56 -10.69 -24.74
CA SER A 27 -3.66 -9.75 -24.88
C SER A 27 -3.54 -8.64 -23.83
N VAL A 28 -4.15 -7.48 -24.11
CA VAL A 28 -4.19 -6.33 -23.19
C VAL A 28 -4.73 -6.71 -21.80
N LEU A 29 -5.58 -7.73 -21.73
CA LEU A 29 -6.17 -8.25 -20.50
C LEU A 29 -5.16 -9.06 -19.69
N ASP A 30 -4.41 -9.95 -20.34
CA ASP A 30 -3.35 -10.76 -19.71
C ASP A 30 -2.20 -9.89 -19.21
N LEU A 31 -1.90 -8.80 -19.94
CA LEU A 31 -0.94 -7.80 -19.50
C LEU A 31 -1.35 -7.11 -18.20
N ASN A 32 -2.65 -6.80 -18.04
CA ASN A 32 -3.16 -6.21 -16.81
C ASN A 32 -3.06 -7.18 -15.62
N GLU A 33 -3.29 -8.47 -15.86
CA GLU A 33 -3.10 -9.50 -14.83
C GLU A 33 -1.63 -9.69 -14.48
N LEU A 34 -0.73 -9.70 -15.46
CA LEU A 34 0.71 -9.79 -15.23
C LEU A 34 1.22 -8.59 -14.43
N VAL A 35 0.73 -7.38 -14.73
CA VAL A 35 1.03 -6.16 -13.95
C VAL A 35 0.57 -6.33 -12.50
N LYS A 36 -0.66 -6.81 -12.25
CA LYS A 36 -1.16 -7.07 -10.88
C LYS A 36 -0.36 -8.15 -10.16
N VAL A 37 0.12 -9.17 -10.88
CA VAL A 37 0.99 -10.20 -10.31
C VAL A 37 2.33 -9.60 -9.93
N PHE A 38 2.93 -8.74 -10.75
CA PHE A 38 4.17 -8.04 -10.43
C PHE A 38 4.02 -7.00 -9.32
N GLU A 39 2.91 -6.28 -9.26
CA GLU A 39 2.55 -5.41 -8.13
C GLU A 39 2.48 -6.19 -6.82
N LYS A 40 1.87 -7.38 -6.82
CA LYS A 40 1.72 -8.19 -5.61
C LYS A 40 2.96 -8.98 -5.23
N LYS A 41 3.70 -9.50 -6.20
CA LYS A 41 4.89 -10.34 -5.98
C LYS A 41 6.15 -9.52 -5.75
N PHE A 42 6.25 -8.37 -6.41
CA PHE A 42 7.46 -7.55 -6.43
C PHE A 42 7.22 -6.10 -5.98
N GLY A 43 5.99 -5.71 -5.62
CA GLY A 43 5.71 -4.36 -5.12
C GLY A 43 5.84 -3.26 -6.19
N VAL A 44 5.90 -3.63 -7.47
CA VAL A 44 6.19 -2.70 -8.57
C VAL A 44 4.95 -1.89 -8.90
N SER A 45 4.85 -0.67 -8.35
CA SER A 45 3.89 0.36 -8.79
C SER A 45 4.65 1.50 -9.46
N ALA A 46 3.99 2.22 -10.38
CA ALA A 46 4.58 3.33 -11.15
C ALA A 46 5.18 4.45 -10.27
N THR A 47 4.81 4.52 -8.98
CA THR A 47 5.41 5.43 -8.01
C THR A 47 6.81 5.02 -7.53
N ALA A 48 7.21 3.76 -7.66
CA ALA A 48 8.50 3.23 -7.20
C ALA A 48 9.69 3.56 -8.13
N VAL A 49 9.42 3.85 -9.41
CA VAL A 49 10.49 4.13 -10.40
C VAL A 49 11.05 5.56 -10.27
N ALA A 50 10.36 6.46 -9.56
CA ALA A 50 10.76 7.86 -9.43
C ALA A 50 11.85 8.14 -8.39
N THR A 51 12.26 7.17 -7.56
CA THR A 51 13.17 7.41 -6.43
C THR A 51 14.60 6.90 -6.62
N ALA A 52 14.93 6.27 -7.75
CA ALA A 52 16.27 5.72 -7.97
C ALA A 52 17.26 6.74 -8.57
N GLY A 53 17.73 7.67 -7.74
CA GLY A 53 19.00 8.38 -7.94
C GLY A 53 20.12 7.75 -7.10
N PRO A 54 21.39 7.72 -7.54
CA PRO A 54 22.36 6.74 -7.05
C PRO A 54 22.92 7.06 -5.66
N ALA A 55 22.82 6.12 -4.73
CA ALA A 55 23.74 6.00 -3.61
C ALA A 55 24.06 4.53 -3.35
N ALA A 56 25.35 4.23 -3.43
CA ALA A 56 25.95 2.93 -3.23
C ALA A 56 25.85 2.47 -1.76
N GLY A 57 25.74 1.16 -1.54
CA GLY A 57 25.85 0.58 -0.21
C GLY A 57 25.36 -0.86 -0.12
N SER A 58 26.30 -1.80 -0.13
CA SER A 58 26.13 -3.25 0.00
C SER A 58 25.35 -3.71 1.23
N GLY A 59 24.55 -4.77 1.06
CA GLY A 59 24.10 -5.67 2.13
C GLY A 59 22.59 -5.74 2.33
N GLU A 60 21.99 -6.85 1.88
CA GLU A 60 20.63 -7.32 2.17
C GLU A 60 19.49 -6.31 1.98
N ALA A 61 18.67 -6.54 0.95
CA ALA A 61 17.46 -5.80 0.61
C ALA A 61 16.40 -5.85 1.73
N LYS A 62 16.67 -5.10 2.80
CA LYS A 62 15.72 -4.49 3.71
C LYS A 62 15.41 -3.11 3.11
N GLU A 63 14.78 -3.11 1.94
CA GLU A 63 14.20 -1.87 1.40
C GLU A 63 13.21 -1.33 2.44
N GLU A 64 13.36 -0.04 2.73
CA GLU A 64 12.84 0.65 3.91
C GLU A 64 11.33 0.52 4.06
N LYS A 65 10.89 -0.34 4.98
CA LYS A 65 9.54 -0.28 5.57
C LYS A 65 9.36 1.03 6.32
N SER A 66 8.92 2.07 5.62
CA SER A 66 8.31 3.26 6.24
C SER A 66 6.79 3.11 6.39
N THR A 67 6.28 1.89 6.21
CA THR A 67 4.86 1.54 6.33
C THR A 67 4.64 0.50 7.43
N LEU A 68 3.65 0.75 8.29
CA LEU A 68 3.23 -0.06 9.42
C LEU A 68 1.79 -0.52 9.23
N THR A 69 1.51 -1.74 9.68
CA THR A 69 0.18 -2.30 9.77
C THR A 69 -0.41 -1.94 11.11
N VAL A 70 -1.59 -1.31 11.09
CA VAL A 70 -2.31 -0.89 12.29
C VAL A 70 -3.38 -1.93 12.61
N GLU A 71 -3.17 -2.67 13.69
CA GLU A 71 -4.10 -3.69 14.19
C GLU A 71 -4.80 -3.18 15.45
N LEU A 72 -6.13 -3.13 15.43
CA LEU A 72 -6.91 -2.89 16.64
C LEU A 72 -7.00 -4.21 17.41
N THR A 73 -6.33 -4.26 18.54
CA THR A 73 -6.35 -5.44 19.43
C THR A 73 -7.54 -5.44 20.37
N ASP A 74 -7.94 -4.25 20.85
CA ASP A 74 -9.10 -4.09 21.71
C ASP A 74 -9.75 -2.72 21.49
N ALA A 75 -11.07 -2.69 21.41
CA ALA A 75 -11.83 -1.46 21.18
C ALA A 75 -12.23 -0.72 22.47
N GLY A 76 -11.90 -1.27 23.64
CA GLY A 76 -12.17 -0.65 24.94
C GLY A 76 -13.65 -0.32 25.21
N ALA A 77 -13.86 0.52 26.22
CA ALA A 77 -15.21 0.93 26.64
C ALA A 77 -15.81 2.05 25.77
N GLN A 78 -14.98 2.86 25.11
CA GLN A 78 -15.42 4.01 24.30
C GLN A 78 -15.48 3.65 22.80
N LYS A 79 -16.08 2.50 22.45
CA LYS A 79 -16.13 2.01 21.06
C LYS A 79 -16.62 3.05 20.04
N ILE A 80 -17.58 3.90 20.43
CA ILE A 80 -18.12 4.96 19.55
C ILE A 80 -17.05 5.98 19.16
N ALA A 81 -16.14 6.33 20.07
CA ALA A 81 -15.03 7.25 19.77
C ALA A 81 -14.05 6.63 18.78
N ILE A 82 -13.69 5.35 18.98
CA ILE A 82 -12.81 4.61 18.06
C ILE A 82 -13.47 4.44 16.68
N ILE A 83 -14.77 4.13 16.61
CA ILE A 83 -15.50 4.03 15.33
C ILE A 83 -15.43 5.35 14.57
N LYS A 84 -15.55 6.50 15.25
CA LYS A 84 -15.42 7.82 14.59
C LYS A 84 -14.01 8.04 14.05
N ILE A 85 -12.97 7.71 14.83
CA ILE A 85 -11.57 7.82 14.41
C ILE A 85 -11.30 6.92 13.21
N VAL A 86 -11.70 5.65 13.26
CA VAL A 86 -11.52 4.68 12.16
C VAL A 86 -12.28 5.11 10.92
N LYS A 87 -13.50 5.62 11.07
CA LYS A 87 -14.31 6.15 9.96
C LYS A 87 -13.61 7.34 9.28
N GLU A 88 -13.07 8.27 10.05
CA GLU A 88 -12.39 9.46 9.53
C GLU A 88 -11.06 9.11 8.88
N VAL A 89 -10.23 8.33 9.56
CA VAL A 89 -8.86 8.00 9.11
C VAL A 89 -8.85 7.02 7.94
N LEU A 90 -9.78 6.06 7.91
CA LEU A 90 -9.87 5.09 6.81
C LEU A 90 -10.93 5.46 5.76
N SER A 91 -11.64 6.57 5.94
CA SER A 91 -12.74 7.01 5.07
C SER A 91 -13.81 5.93 4.82
N LEU A 92 -14.11 5.13 5.84
CA LEU A 92 -15.08 4.04 5.76
C LEU A 92 -16.51 4.52 6.04
N GLY A 93 -17.52 3.74 5.64
CA GLY A 93 -18.90 3.96 6.04
C GLY A 93 -19.11 3.71 7.55
N LEU A 94 -20.16 4.31 8.13
CA LEU A 94 -20.48 4.12 9.57
C LEU A 94 -20.69 2.64 9.92
N LYS A 95 -21.25 1.87 8.99
CA LYS A 95 -21.45 0.43 9.13
C LYS A 95 -20.12 -0.32 9.10
N ASP A 96 -19.26 -0.06 8.11
CA ASP A 96 -17.98 -0.77 7.95
C ASP A 96 -16.99 -0.45 9.08
N ALA A 97 -16.97 0.80 9.55
CA ALA A 97 -16.16 1.21 10.70
C ALA A 97 -16.63 0.53 11.98
N LYS A 98 -17.95 0.40 12.17
CA LYS A 98 -18.53 -0.35 13.30
C LYS A 98 -18.17 -1.83 13.23
N ASP A 99 -18.37 -2.46 12.08
CA ASP A 99 -18.09 -3.88 11.87
C ASP A 99 -16.59 -4.18 12.12
N LYS A 100 -15.68 -3.31 11.66
CA LYS A 100 -14.23 -3.44 11.96
C LYS A 100 -13.92 -3.28 13.45
N VAL A 101 -14.43 -2.23 14.11
CA VAL A 101 -14.10 -1.99 15.53
C VAL A 101 -14.70 -3.06 16.44
N ASP A 102 -15.89 -3.58 16.13
CA ASP A 102 -16.51 -4.68 16.89
C ASP A 102 -15.85 -6.05 16.62
N ALA A 103 -15.14 -6.21 15.51
CA ALA A 103 -14.40 -7.43 15.15
C ALA A 103 -12.98 -7.50 15.76
N ALA A 104 -12.65 -6.65 16.73
CA ALA A 104 -11.35 -6.71 17.41
C ALA A 104 -11.13 -8.09 18.07
N PRO A 105 -9.94 -8.72 17.91
CA PRO A 105 -8.74 -8.19 17.25
C PRO A 105 -8.81 -8.24 15.71
N THR A 106 -8.60 -7.09 15.05
CA THR A 106 -8.62 -6.99 13.57
C THR A 106 -7.64 -5.95 13.04
N VAL A 107 -7.22 -6.12 11.79
CA VAL A 107 -6.41 -5.13 11.07
C VAL A 107 -7.30 -3.98 10.58
N LEU A 108 -6.96 -2.76 11.02
CA LEU A 108 -7.63 -1.54 10.59
C LEU A 108 -7.14 -1.15 9.20
N VAL A 109 -5.81 -1.04 9.03
CA VAL A 109 -5.16 -0.67 7.77
C VAL A 109 -3.79 -1.34 7.67
N GLU A 110 -3.46 -1.81 6.47
CA GLU A 110 -2.15 -2.34 6.12
C GLU A 110 -1.36 -1.27 5.37
N ASN A 111 -0.04 -1.26 5.56
CA ASN A 111 0.87 -0.35 4.87
C ASN A 111 0.62 1.16 5.10
N MET A 112 0.19 1.55 6.30
CA MET A 112 0.02 2.97 6.66
C MET A 112 1.39 3.61 6.96
N LYS A 113 1.62 4.86 6.57
CA LYS A 113 2.89 5.55 6.87
C LYS A 113 3.13 5.60 8.38
N LYS A 114 4.40 5.52 8.79
CA LYS A 114 4.79 5.49 10.20
C LYS A 114 4.18 6.65 11.01
N GLU A 115 4.22 7.88 10.49
CA GLU A 115 3.65 9.03 11.22
C GLU A 115 2.14 8.92 11.39
N GLU A 116 1.42 8.53 10.35
CA GLU A 116 -0.04 8.36 10.38
C GLU A 116 -0.46 7.18 11.26
N ALA A 117 0.33 6.10 11.25
CA ALA A 117 0.11 4.92 12.07
C ALA A 117 0.31 5.21 13.58
N GLU A 118 1.36 5.98 13.92
CA GLU A 118 1.59 6.44 15.29
C GLU A 118 0.52 7.43 15.75
N GLU A 119 0.07 8.34 14.88
CA GLU A 119 -1.04 9.26 15.18
C GLU A 119 -2.37 8.52 15.38
N LEU A 120 -2.68 7.54 14.52
CA LEU A 120 -3.87 6.70 14.64
C LEU A 120 -3.83 5.86 15.92
N LYS A 121 -2.70 5.24 16.23
CA LYS A 121 -2.48 4.54 17.49
C LYS A 121 -2.75 5.47 18.68
N LYS A 122 -2.16 6.66 18.69
CA LYS A 122 -2.33 7.62 19.78
C LYS A 122 -3.79 8.03 19.97
N LYS A 123 -4.51 8.37 18.88
CA LYS A 123 -5.93 8.73 18.94
C LYS A 123 -6.80 7.58 19.48
N ILE A 124 -6.50 6.34 19.09
CA ILE A 124 -7.24 5.16 19.56
C ILE A 124 -6.91 4.85 21.03
N GLU A 125 -5.65 4.96 21.44
CA GLU A 125 -5.23 4.77 22.84
C GLU A 125 -5.78 5.86 23.78
N GLU A 126 -5.85 7.12 23.32
CA GLU A 126 -6.52 8.22 24.04
C GLU A 126 -8.03 7.98 24.20
N ALA A 127 -8.66 7.34 23.20
CA ALA A 127 -10.03 6.86 23.30
C ALA A 127 -10.17 5.58 24.14
N GLY A 128 -9.08 5.03 24.69
CA GLY A 128 -9.10 3.84 25.56
C GLY A 128 -9.15 2.50 24.83
N GLY A 129 -8.84 2.47 23.52
CA GLY A 129 -8.58 1.25 22.77
C GLY A 129 -7.11 0.82 22.83
N LYS A 130 -6.78 -0.36 22.28
CA LYS A 130 -5.41 -0.86 22.17
C LYS A 130 -5.08 -1.17 20.71
N VAL A 131 -3.98 -0.60 20.24
CA VAL A 131 -3.51 -0.77 18.86
C VAL A 131 -2.09 -1.32 18.84
N ASN A 132 -1.87 -2.31 17.99
CA ASN A 132 -0.57 -2.88 17.71
C ASN A 132 -0.09 -2.44 16.32
N LEU A 133 1.16 -1.96 16.25
CA LEU A 133 1.80 -1.55 15.00
C LEU A 133 2.79 -2.65 14.58
N LYS A 134 2.63 -3.19 13.37
CA LYS A 134 3.45 -4.30 12.82
C LYS A 134 4.14 -3.93 11.52
#